data_AF-A0AAE3VGS9-F1
#
_entry.id   AF-A0AAE3VGS9-F1
#
_cell.length_a   1.000
_cell.length_b   1.000
_cell.length_c   1.000
_cell.angle_alpha   90.00
_cell.angle_beta   90.00
_cell.angle_gamma   90.00
#
_symmetry.space_group_name_H-M   'P 1'
#
loop_
_entity.id
_entity.type
_entity.pdbx_description
1 polymer ?
#
loop_
_entity_poly.entity_id
_entity_poly.type
_entity_poly.pdbx_seq_one_letter_code
_entity_poly.pdbx_strand_id
1 'polypeptide(L)'
;MVTNQLIAGDCRLLCEEHCSYEIRCLGSHLCVMAGRRRAVGFLQIVPGVFPAGVVTDRLRAIFFRSRCYIHNYLFGAPLCATIQVKGLHVVPKDLKMKKQLFTAVLLGAMIVNTAFVHADLIDDMGLDSEASRLVREQTYKPRGVQQPPAQHSSAEGLPPLPLPVVPLRRTEKKNPPRPPVLIAKLANDDRNDWAISPEDADKLLKFLSKNMKVDFSTMELHENNIPEDASQIPVLYRSGVKAFSFSDTQRQRLRNYLLNGGTLILNAYCGHPDFARSALQEMQKLIPERPPYRLAGDHPLYRSCYDIKDIRYRPLAHKTGAKNGIPSEIGIDINTRTAVFFFRYDLSTAWDGLSSDAMHIIGYEPDTAQQIGANLMAYVTAERSAGVPLSQALLFQDADQGRSGKLSVAQAQYQGLWQARDNSLPMLLNVFHQQTKTPVQFAQNAIELSSSRIYEHPLVYLTGTQAFELSEAECTNLRSYLQRGGTLFIEAACGRQSFNDAIRRNLAAILPGTDLAPLPENHLIFQYPHRLSRVRPRPALAQLLDVSGTMKPVLMGANVNGRLAVIYSPYDLSSGWALAAAPYDYGIVQEDALALGVNVLSYALMQ
;
A
#
# COMPACT_ATOMS: atom_id res chain seq x y z
N MET A 1 0.90 -32.69 -47.64
CA MET A 1 2.17 -33.42 -47.41
C MET A 1 3.30 -32.46 -47.70
N VAL A 2 3.85 -31.84 -46.66
CA VAL A 2 5.01 -30.94 -46.80
C VAL A 2 6.04 -31.39 -45.77
N THR A 3 7.13 -31.94 -46.27
CA THR A 3 8.40 -32.13 -45.60
C THR A 3 9.35 -31.05 -46.10
N ASN A 4 10.04 -30.35 -45.20
CA ASN A 4 11.32 -29.67 -45.46
C ASN A 4 12.00 -29.48 -44.08
N GLN A 5 13.08 -30.21 -43.81
CA GLN A 5 14.49 -29.87 -44.08
C GLN A 5 15.06 -28.86 -43.07
N LEU A 6 15.93 -29.39 -42.21
CA LEU A 6 16.94 -28.68 -41.42
C LEU A 6 18.14 -28.35 -42.32
N ILE A 7 18.80 -27.20 -42.09
CA ILE A 7 20.22 -27.06 -41.69
C ILE A 7 20.61 -25.56 -41.56
N ALA A 8 21.24 -25.26 -40.40
CA ALA A 8 22.26 -24.29 -39.98
C ALA A 8 22.49 -22.91 -40.67
N GLY A 9 22.78 -21.90 -39.82
CA GLY A 9 23.51 -20.67 -40.18
C GLY A 9 23.65 -19.69 -39.00
N ASP A 10 24.90 -19.29 -38.71
CA ASP A 10 25.38 -18.47 -37.58
C ASP A 10 24.86 -17.01 -37.49
N CYS A 11 24.88 -16.39 -36.29
CA CYS A 11 25.58 -15.11 -36.07
C CYS A 11 25.59 -14.60 -34.60
N ARG A 12 26.82 -14.37 -34.13
CA ARG A 12 27.38 -13.45 -33.12
C ARG A 12 26.46 -12.48 -32.36
N LEU A 13 26.75 -12.33 -31.05
CA LEU A 13 26.77 -11.03 -30.37
C LEU A 13 27.85 -10.97 -29.27
N LEU A 14 28.48 -9.79 -29.22
CA LEU A 14 29.68 -9.33 -28.53
C LEU A 14 29.64 -9.42 -26.99
N CYS A 15 30.78 -9.74 -26.38
CA CYS A 15 31.13 -9.40 -25.01
C CYS A 15 32.58 -8.87 -24.98
N GLU A 16 32.77 -7.63 -24.53
CA GLU A 16 34.06 -7.01 -24.20
C GLU A 16 34.36 -7.17 -22.69
N GLU A 17 35.61 -7.56 -22.39
CA GLU A 17 36.48 -7.27 -21.22
C GLU A 17 35.91 -7.44 -19.78
N HIS A 18 36.58 -8.03 -18.77
CA HIS A 18 37.98 -8.40 -18.50
C HIS A 18 38.04 -9.38 -17.28
N CYS A 19 39.21 -10.00 -17.10
CA CYS A 19 39.74 -10.69 -15.91
C CYS A 19 39.46 -12.20 -15.69
N SER A 20 40.53 -12.93 -16.00
CA SER A 20 40.94 -14.32 -15.74
C SER A 20 41.19 -14.63 -14.26
N TYR A 21 40.91 -15.88 -13.84
CA TYR A 21 41.76 -16.68 -12.93
C TYR A 21 41.51 -18.19 -13.11
N GLU A 22 42.61 -18.95 -13.18
CA GLU A 22 42.72 -20.41 -13.31
C GLU A 22 42.17 -21.17 -12.08
N ILE A 23 41.55 -22.33 -12.31
CA ILE A 23 41.50 -23.42 -11.31
C ILE A 23 41.94 -24.72 -11.97
N ARG A 24 43.01 -25.30 -11.40
CA ARG A 24 43.65 -26.56 -11.78
C ARG A 24 42.74 -27.76 -11.55
N CYS A 25 42.67 -28.65 -12.54
CA CYS A 25 42.17 -30.01 -12.40
C CYS A 25 43.26 -30.94 -11.83
N LEU A 26 42.89 -31.78 -10.85
CA LEU A 26 43.61 -32.99 -10.48
C LEU A 26 42.74 -34.20 -10.88
N GLY A 27 43.32 -35.09 -11.70
CA GLY A 27 42.72 -36.31 -12.25
C GLY A 27 42.32 -37.34 -11.18
N SER A 28 41.30 -38.17 -11.42
CA SER A 28 41.27 -39.36 -12.29
C SER A 28 41.46 -40.64 -11.47
N HIS A 29 40.40 -41.43 -11.29
CA HIS A 29 40.44 -42.90 -11.42
C HIS A 29 39.02 -43.52 -11.51
N LEU A 30 38.80 -44.14 -12.67
CA LEU A 30 38.05 -45.37 -12.98
C LEU A 30 36.51 -45.47 -12.89
N CYS A 31 35.96 -45.76 -14.08
CA CYS A 31 34.62 -46.22 -14.42
C CYS A 31 34.29 -47.66 -13.94
N VAL A 32 33.00 -47.94 -13.72
CA VAL A 32 32.31 -49.12 -14.30
C VAL A 32 30.89 -48.72 -14.75
N MET A 33 30.55 -49.10 -15.98
CA MET A 33 29.29 -48.88 -16.68
C MET A 33 28.16 -49.83 -16.26
N ALA A 34 26.91 -49.35 -16.44
CA ALA A 34 25.69 -50.02 -16.94
C ALA A 34 24.48 -49.64 -16.05
N GLY A 35 23.37 -49.06 -16.49
CA GLY A 35 22.82 -48.80 -17.81
C GLY A 35 21.31 -49.07 -17.75
N ARG A 36 20.46 -48.05 -17.95
CA ARG A 36 19.25 -48.08 -18.81
C ARG A 36 18.42 -46.79 -18.68
N ARG A 37 18.00 -46.33 -19.87
CA ARG A 37 17.33 -45.09 -20.24
C ARG A 37 15.99 -44.84 -19.52
N ARG A 38 15.65 -43.56 -19.30
CA ARG A 38 14.41 -42.94 -19.81
C ARG A 38 14.53 -41.41 -19.85
N ALA A 39 14.04 -40.85 -20.95
CA ALA A 39 14.14 -39.45 -21.34
C ALA A 39 13.30 -38.51 -20.45
N VAL A 40 13.79 -37.28 -20.26
CA VAL A 40 13.02 -36.15 -19.71
C VAL A 40 12.93 -35.11 -20.83
N GLY A 41 11.73 -34.98 -21.42
CA GLY A 41 11.39 -33.87 -22.32
C GLY A 41 10.82 -32.73 -21.49
N PHE A 42 11.36 -31.52 -21.68
CA PHE A 42 10.81 -30.28 -21.13
C PHE A 42 9.66 -29.79 -22.02
N LEU A 43 8.47 -29.62 -21.46
CA LEU A 43 7.33 -28.99 -22.14
C LEU A 43 7.34 -27.49 -21.78
N GLN A 44 7.62 -26.66 -22.78
CA GLN A 44 7.54 -25.20 -22.72
C GLN A 44 6.15 -24.81 -23.24
N ILE A 45 5.31 -24.20 -22.39
CA ILE A 45 3.97 -23.74 -22.79
C ILE A 45 4.09 -22.27 -23.23
N VAL A 46 3.84 -22.03 -24.52
CA VAL A 46 3.59 -20.70 -25.11
C VAL A 46 2.08 -20.46 -25.08
N PRO A 47 1.58 -19.30 -24.64
CA PRO A 47 0.15 -19.03 -24.62
C PRO A 47 -0.32 -18.60 -26.02
N GLY A 48 -1.19 -19.40 -26.63
CA GLY A 48 -1.84 -19.12 -27.91
C GLY A 48 -3.30 -19.57 -27.88
N VAL A 49 -4.16 -18.60 -28.18
CA VAL A 49 -5.62 -18.60 -28.39
C VAL A 49 -6.22 -19.93 -28.89
N PHE A 50 -7.31 -20.39 -28.26
CA PHE A 50 -8.33 -21.21 -28.94
C PHE A 50 -9.76 -20.83 -28.50
N PRO A 51 -10.73 -20.81 -29.44
CA PRO A 51 -12.11 -20.43 -29.21
C PRO A 51 -12.97 -21.60 -28.71
N ALA A 52 -14.19 -21.28 -28.30
CA ALA A 52 -15.17 -22.16 -27.69
C ALA A 52 -15.64 -23.35 -28.57
N GLY A 53 -15.92 -24.49 -27.90
CA GLY A 53 -16.98 -25.42 -28.30
C GLY A 53 -16.56 -26.87 -28.66
N VAL A 54 -17.31 -27.81 -28.07
CA VAL A 54 -17.56 -29.22 -28.47
C VAL A 54 -16.76 -30.34 -27.78
N VAL A 55 -17.44 -30.84 -26.74
CA VAL A 55 -17.46 -32.15 -26.06
C VAL A 55 -17.16 -33.38 -26.96
N THR A 56 -16.34 -34.34 -26.49
CA THR A 56 -16.73 -35.72 -26.11
C THR A 56 -15.55 -36.69 -25.90
N ASP A 57 -15.67 -37.43 -24.80
CA ASP A 57 -15.20 -38.80 -24.51
C ASP A 57 -13.81 -39.24 -24.96
N ARG A 58 -12.86 -39.15 -24.02
CA ARG A 58 -11.99 -40.26 -23.58
C ARG A 58 -11.13 -39.78 -22.41
N LEU A 59 -11.47 -40.21 -21.20
CA LEU A 59 -10.55 -40.51 -20.07
C LEU A 59 -11.36 -40.89 -18.81
N ARG A 60 -12.19 -41.94 -18.92
CA ARG A 60 -12.67 -42.73 -17.78
C ARG A 60 -11.88 -44.03 -17.75
N ALA A 61 -10.85 -44.10 -16.91
CA ALA A 61 -10.39 -45.31 -16.24
C ALA A 61 -9.08 -44.97 -15.50
N ILE A 62 -9.18 -44.75 -14.20
CA ILE A 62 -8.24 -45.06 -13.11
C ILE A 62 -8.78 -44.26 -11.91
N PHE A 63 -8.93 -44.92 -10.76
CA PHE A 63 -9.58 -44.49 -9.49
C PHE A 63 -11.07 -44.85 -9.32
N PHE A 64 -11.31 -46.14 -9.05
CA PHE A 64 -12.43 -46.57 -8.19
C PHE A 64 -11.96 -47.75 -7.31
N ARG A 65 -11.84 -47.49 -6.00
CA ARG A 65 -11.91 -48.37 -4.82
C ARG A 65 -11.35 -47.51 -3.67
N SER A 66 -12.17 -46.99 -2.75
CA SER A 66 -12.90 -47.75 -1.73
C SER A 66 -14.15 -47.00 -1.24
N ARG A 67 -15.19 -47.78 -0.91
CA ARG A 67 -16.48 -47.34 -0.33
C ARG A 67 -16.32 -46.81 1.11
N CYS A 68 -17.01 -45.72 1.44
CA CYS A 68 -17.53 -45.46 2.79
C CYS A 68 -18.95 -44.89 2.66
N TYR A 69 -19.89 -45.51 3.37
CA TYR A 69 -21.31 -45.16 3.43
C TYR A 69 -21.51 -43.92 4.32
N ILE A 70 -22.34 -42.98 3.87
CA ILE A 70 -22.85 -41.86 4.69
C ILE A 70 -24.20 -42.29 5.28
N HIS A 71 -24.32 -42.22 6.61
CA HIS A 71 -25.61 -42.18 7.30
C HIS A 71 -25.88 -40.72 7.69
N ASN A 72 -27.04 -40.20 7.27
CA ASN A 72 -27.55 -38.90 7.68
C ASN A 72 -28.03 -38.96 9.15
N TYR A 73 -27.54 -38.05 9.98
CA TYR A 73 -28.29 -37.54 11.13
C TYR A 73 -28.02 -36.05 11.30
N LEU A 74 -29.10 -35.28 11.43
CA LEU A 74 -29.13 -33.85 11.74
C LEU A 74 -28.49 -33.59 13.12
N PHE A 75 -27.68 -32.54 13.23
CA PHE A 75 -27.70 -31.46 14.26
C PHE A 75 -26.47 -30.54 14.05
N GLY A 76 -26.64 -29.23 14.25
CA GLY A 76 -25.76 -28.18 13.72
C GLY A 76 -24.40 -27.96 14.40
N ALA A 77 -23.42 -27.52 13.61
CA ALA A 77 -22.22 -26.73 13.92
C ALA A 77 -21.53 -26.34 12.59
N PRO A 78 -20.83 -25.19 12.47
CA PRO A 78 -20.18 -24.79 11.22
C PRO A 78 -18.94 -25.68 10.96
N LEU A 79 -18.89 -26.28 9.78
CA LEU A 79 -17.77 -27.12 9.33
C LEU A 79 -16.56 -26.24 9.01
N CYS A 80 -15.59 -26.24 9.93
CA CYS A 80 -14.22 -25.85 9.66
C CYS A 80 -13.59 -26.90 8.72
N ALA A 81 -13.29 -26.52 7.48
CA ALA A 81 -12.67 -27.42 6.51
C ALA A 81 -11.15 -27.52 6.78
N THR A 82 -10.77 -28.44 7.67
CA THR A 82 -9.36 -28.80 7.88
C THR A 82 -8.86 -29.66 6.72
N ILE A 83 -8.08 -29.09 5.81
CA ILE A 83 -7.33 -29.86 4.80
C ILE A 83 -6.18 -30.57 5.50
N GLN A 84 -6.38 -31.83 5.93
CA GLN A 84 -5.29 -32.71 6.31
C GLN A 84 -4.59 -33.24 5.06
N VAL A 85 -3.40 -32.71 4.75
CA VAL A 85 -2.47 -33.34 3.80
C VAL A 85 -1.87 -34.58 4.46
N LYS A 86 -2.45 -35.75 4.22
CA LYS A 86 -1.84 -37.04 4.61
C LYS A 86 -0.61 -37.32 3.73
N GLY A 87 0.56 -37.12 4.34
CA GLY A 87 1.79 -37.88 4.11
C GLY A 87 2.19 -38.22 2.66
N LEU A 88 2.86 -37.29 2.00
CA LEU A 88 3.94 -37.64 1.06
C LEU A 88 5.25 -37.11 1.64
N HIS A 89 6.06 -38.01 2.22
CA HIS A 89 7.46 -37.71 2.50
C HIS A 89 8.24 -37.68 1.17
N VAL A 90 8.26 -36.52 0.53
CA VAL A 90 9.26 -36.21 -0.50
C VAL A 90 10.25 -35.24 0.13
N VAL A 91 11.42 -35.74 0.51
CA VAL A 91 12.55 -34.90 0.94
C VAL A 91 13.16 -34.30 -0.34
N PRO A 92 13.02 -32.98 -0.61
CA PRO A 92 13.60 -32.40 -1.81
C PRO A 92 15.11 -32.27 -1.59
N LYS A 93 15.92 -32.96 -2.41
CA LYS A 93 17.39 -32.88 -2.37
C LYS A 93 17.94 -31.60 -3.01
N ASP A 94 17.11 -30.78 -3.63
CA ASP A 94 17.55 -29.62 -4.42
C ASP A 94 17.03 -28.29 -3.84
N LEU A 95 17.95 -27.33 -3.65
CA LEU A 95 17.72 -26.06 -2.98
C LEU A 95 16.82 -25.12 -3.80
N LYS A 96 16.84 -25.24 -5.14
CA LYS A 96 15.96 -24.48 -6.05
C LYS A 96 14.49 -24.88 -5.94
N MET A 97 14.23 -26.18 -5.80
CA MET A 97 12.86 -26.71 -5.72
C MET A 97 12.19 -26.40 -4.38
N LYS A 98 12.99 -26.36 -3.29
CA LYS A 98 12.52 -25.87 -1.98
C LYS A 98 12.07 -24.41 -2.04
N LYS A 99 12.84 -23.53 -2.70
CA LYS A 99 12.47 -22.11 -2.87
C LYS A 99 11.16 -21.97 -3.64
N GLN A 100 11.02 -22.65 -4.78
CA GLN A 100 9.80 -22.56 -5.60
C GLN A 100 8.55 -23.07 -4.87
N LEU A 101 8.65 -24.18 -4.12
CA LEU A 101 7.53 -24.71 -3.35
C LEU A 101 7.14 -23.77 -2.19
N PHE A 102 8.14 -23.18 -1.51
CA PHE A 102 7.90 -22.21 -0.44
C PHE A 102 7.23 -20.93 -0.97
N THR A 103 7.68 -20.42 -2.12
CA THR A 103 7.09 -19.24 -2.78
C THR A 103 5.65 -19.52 -3.21
N ALA A 104 5.34 -20.71 -3.72
CA ALA A 104 3.99 -21.08 -4.15
C ALA A 104 3.00 -21.22 -2.97
N VAL A 105 3.43 -21.78 -1.84
CA VAL A 105 2.59 -21.89 -0.63
C VAL A 105 2.36 -20.52 0.01
N LEU A 106 3.38 -19.65 0.06
CA LEU A 106 3.25 -18.27 0.52
C LEU A 106 2.30 -17.46 -0.38
N LEU A 107 2.40 -17.60 -1.70
CA LEU A 107 1.45 -16.99 -2.63
C LEU A 107 0.02 -17.49 -2.37
N GLY A 108 -0.16 -18.80 -2.20
CA GLY A 108 -1.47 -19.41 -1.94
C GLY A 108 -2.13 -18.91 -0.66
N ALA A 109 -1.37 -18.79 0.44
CA ALA A 109 -1.88 -18.25 1.71
C ALA A 109 -2.24 -16.76 1.62
N MET A 110 -1.45 -15.95 0.90
CA MET A 110 -1.78 -14.54 0.65
C MET A 110 -3.04 -14.38 -0.20
N ILE A 111 -3.25 -15.24 -1.21
CA ILE A 111 -4.43 -15.19 -2.09
C ILE A 111 -5.72 -15.50 -1.31
N VAL A 112 -5.68 -16.46 -0.38
CA VAL A 112 -6.86 -16.78 0.44
C VAL A 112 -7.19 -15.64 1.41
N ASN A 113 -6.18 -15.04 2.05
CA ASN A 113 -6.40 -13.99 3.05
C ASN A 113 -6.88 -12.66 2.41
N THR A 114 -6.37 -12.32 1.22
CA THR A 114 -6.85 -11.16 0.45
C THR A 114 -8.29 -11.31 -0.02
N ALA A 115 -8.74 -12.54 -0.31
CA ALA A 115 -10.12 -12.82 -0.72
C ALA A 115 -11.14 -12.60 0.41
N PHE A 116 -10.80 -12.85 1.67
CA PHE A 116 -11.69 -12.56 2.81
C PHE A 116 -11.83 -11.05 3.07
N VAL A 117 -10.71 -10.31 3.12
CA VAL A 117 -10.73 -8.84 3.26
C VAL A 117 -11.49 -8.16 2.11
N HIS A 118 -11.42 -8.74 0.90
CA HIS A 118 -12.22 -8.29 -0.24
C HIS A 118 -13.72 -8.36 -0.01
N ALA A 119 -14.20 -9.50 0.51
CA ALA A 119 -15.62 -9.76 0.69
C ALA A 119 -16.22 -8.77 1.70
N ASP A 120 -15.53 -8.57 2.83
CA ASP A 120 -15.98 -7.64 3.87
C ASP A 120 -16.07 -6.19 3.36
N LEU A 121 -15.07 -5.75 2.58
CA LEU A 121 -15.09 -4.41 1.98
C LEU A 121 -16.20 -4.25 0.93
N ILE A 122 -16.50 -5.29 0.15
CA ILE A 122 -17.58 -5.25 -0.85
C ILE A 122 -18.95 -5.19 -0.20
N ASP A 123 -19.19 -6.05 0.78
CA ASP A 123 -20.51 -6.22 1.38
C ASP A 123 -20.97 -4.93 2.07
N ASP A 124 -20.04 -4.16 2.61
CA ASP A 124 -20.30 -2.90 3.29
C ASP A 124 -20.42 -1.68 2.36
N MET A 125 -20.23 -1.82 1.05
CA MET A 125 -20.37 -0.71 0.08
C MET A 125 -21.78 -0.52 -0.47
N GLY A 126 -22.73 -1.39 -0.10
CA GLY A 126 -24.12 -1.33 -0.56
C GLY A 126 -24.26 -1.39 -2.09
N LEU A 127 -23.36 -2.11 -2.77
CA LEU A 127 -23.30 -2.17 -4.24
C LEU A 127 -24.55 -2.80 -4.87
N ASP A 128 -25.26 -3.62 -4.12
CA ASP A 128 -26.44 -4.35 -4.60
C ASP A 128 -27.76 -3.80 -4.02
N SER A 129 -27.71 -2.65 -3.34
CA SER A 129 -28.89 -1.94 -2.83
C SER A 129 -29.82 -1.43 -3.94
N GLU A 130 -31.09 -1.18 -3.61
CA GLU A 130 -32.07 -0.57 -4.53
C GLU A 130 -31.56 0.76 -5.12
N ALA A 131 -30.90 1.59 -4.30
CA ALA A 131 -30.30 2.84 -4.77
C ALA A 131 -29.22 2.60 -5.84
N SER A 132 -28.35 1.60 -5.64
CA SER A 132 -27.32 1.24 -6.62
C SER A 132 -27.92 0.67 -7.91
N ARG A 133 -29.05 -0.05 -7.84
CA ARG A 133 -29.78 -0.53 -9.04
C ARG A 133 -30.33 0.63 -9.88
N LEU A 134 -30.92 1.64 -9.24
CA LEU A 134 -31.40 2.86 -9.91
C LEU A 134 -30.28 3.59 -10.65
N VAL A 135 -29.10 3.70 -10.05
CA VAL A 135 -27.92 4.33 -10.67
C VAL A 135 -27.41 3.54 -11.88
N ARG A 136 -27.51 2.21 -11.85
CA ARG A 136 -27.12 1.32 -12.96
C ARG A 136 -28.04 1.46 -14.18
N GLU A 137 -29.32 1.76 -13.96
CA GLU A 137 -30.31 1.95 -15.03
C GLU A 137 -30.22 3.34 -15.70
N GLN A 138 -29.49 4.27 -15.09
CA GLN A 138 -29.33 5.62 -15.62
C GLN A 138 -28.48 5.63 -16.89
N THR A 139 -28.87 6.46 -17.87
CA THR A 139 -28.07 6.70 -19.07
C THR A 139 -27.11 7.88 -18.86
N TYR A 140 -25.84 7.69 -19.21
CA TYR A 140 -24.80 8.70 -19.11
C TYR A 140 -24.37 9.17 -20.50
N LYS A 141 -24.16 10.49 -20.64
CA LYS A 141 -23.64 11.11 -21.86
C LYS A 141 -22.49 12.06 -21.51
N PRO A 142 -21.41 12.09 -22.30
CA PRO A 142 -20.33 13.04 -22.15
C PRO A 142 -20.84 14.46 -22.17
N ARG A 143 -20.37 15.28 -21.23
CA ARG A 143 -20.65 16.72 -21.24
C ARG A 143 -19.78 17.41 -22.28
N GLY A 144 -20.30 18.50 -22.83
CA GLY A 144 -19.52 19.38 -23.67
C GLY A 144 -18.39 20.01 -22.85
N VAL A 145 -17.20 20.09 -23.44
CA VAL A 145 -16.08 20.84 -22.88
C VAL A 145 -16.32 22.31 -23.16
N GLN A 146 -16.17 23.18 -22.16
CA GLN A 146 -16.30 24.61 -22.38
C GLN A 146 -15.09 25.08 -23.19
N GLN A 147 -15.31 25.55 -24.42
CA GLN A 147 -14.21 26.07 -25.23
C GLN A 147 -13.60 27.29 -24.51
N PRO A 148 -12.28 27.33 -24.29
CA PRO A 148 -11.65 28.53 -23.76
C PRO A 148 -11.92 29.71 -24.71
N PRO A 149 -12.06 30.94 -24.19
CA PRO A 149 -12.28 32.12 -25.02
C PRO A 149 -11.21 32.16 -26.12
N ALA A 150 -11.64 32.36 -27.37
CA ALA A 150 -10.72 32.45 -28.50
C ALA A 150 -9.64 33.48 -28.19
N GLN A 151 -8.37 33.04 -28.15
CA GLN A 151 -7.24 33.95 -28.04
C GLN A 151 -7.08 34.66 -29.39
N HIS A 152 -7.71 35.82 -29.52
CA HIS A 152 -7.41 36.72 -30.62
C HIS A 152 -6.02 37.30 -30.36
N SER A 153 -5.02 36.82 -31.13
CA SER A 153 -3.77 37.56 -31.26
C SER A 153 -4.13 38.91 -31.87
N SER A 154 -3.91 40.00 -31.13
CA SER A 154 -3.99 41.36 -31.64
C SER A 154 -2.80 41.63 -32.58
N ALA A 155 -2.68 40.85 -33.65
CA ALA A 155 -1.93 41.24 -34.83
C ALA A 155 -2.85 42.15 -35.66
N GLU A 156 -3.20 43.32 -35.10
CA GLU A 156 -3.74 44.39 -35.92
C GLU A 156 -2.68 44.75 -36.95
N GLY A 157 -3.01 44.58 -38.23
CA GLY A 157 -2.21 45.07 -39.34
C GLY A 157 -2.10 46.58 -39.22
N LEU A 158 -1.01 47.07 -38.67
CA LEU A 158 -0.68 48.50 -38.75
C LEU A 158 -0.47 48.81 -40.25
N PRO A 159 -1.15 49.83 -40.81
CA PRO A 159 -0.76 50.35 -42.11
C PRO A 159 0.72 50.78 -42.04
N PRO A 160 1.50 50.62 -43.13
CA PRO A 160 2.92 50.90 -43.11
C PRO A 160 3.16 52.35 -42.67
N LEU A 161 3.80 52.52 -41.51
CA LEU A 161 4.15 53.84 -41.00
C LEU A 161 5.17 54.48 -41.95
N PRO A 162 5.05 55.79 -42.24
CA PRO A 162 6.05 56.49 -43.04
C PRO A 162 7.42 56.42 -42.34
N LEU A 163 8.46 56.08 -43.11
CA LEU A 163 9.84 55.99 -42.64
C LEU A 163 10.41 57.39 -42.32
N PRO A 164 11.34 57.53 -41.36
CA PRO A 164 12.02 56.47 -40.61
C PRO A 164 11.29 56.06 -39.33
N VAL A 165 11.02 54.76 -39.20
CA VAL A 165 10.35 54.17 -38.04
C VAL A 165 11.34 54.02 -36.88
N VAL A 166 11.10 54.73 -35.78
CA VAL A 166 11.75 54.44 -34.49
C VAL A 166 10.95 53.31 -33.83
N PRO A 167 11.56 52.17 -33.45
CA PRO A 167 10.83 51.10 -32.78
C PRO A 167 10.23 51.61 -31.46
N LEU A 168 8.91 51.68 -31.39
CA LEU A 168 8.23 51.93 -30.11
C LEU A 168 8.51 50.74 -29.18
N ARG A 169 9.00 51.03 -27.97
CA ARG A 169 9.23 50.01 -26.93
C ARG A 169 7.90 49.35 -26.56
N ARG A 170 7.57 48.24 -27.22
CA ARG A 170 6.43 47.40 -26.84
C ARG A 170 6.81 46.63 -25.57
N THR A 171 6.18 46.98 -24.47
CA THR A 171 6.05 46.07 -23.33
C THR A 171 4.97 45.05 -23.68
N GLU A 172 5.35 43.95 -24.33
CA GLU A 172 4.46 42.80 -24.43
C GLU A 172 4.27 42.23 -23.02
N LYS A 173 3.02 42.14 -22.59
CA LYS A 173 2.67 41.49 -21.35
C LYS A 173 3.05 40.02 -21.52
N LYS A 174 4.17 39.60 -20.93
CA LYS A 174 4.57 38.19 -20.93
C LYS A 174 3.42 37.38 -20.36
N ASN A 175 2.93 36.42 -21.13
CA ASN A 175 1.94 35.48 -20.63
C ASN A 175 2.52 34.82 -19.38
N PRO A 176 1.74 34.69 -18.29
CA PRO A 176 2.22 33.95 -17.13
C PRO A 176 2.61 32.54 -17.57
N PRO A 177 3.66 31.95 -16.95
CA PRO A 177 4.04 30.57 -17.25
C PRO A 177 2.83 29.66 -17.05
N ARG A 178 2.68 28.67 -17.94
CA ARG A 178 1.61 27.67 -17.79
C ARG A 178 1.81 26.96 -16.44
N PRO A 179 0.75 26.82 -15.62
CA PRO A 179 0.83 26.07 -14.38
C PRO A 179 1.36 24.65 -14.62
N PRO A 180 2.11 24.07 -13.69
CA PRO A 180 2.54 22.68 -13.80
C PRO A 180 1.33 21.74 -13.70
N VAL A 181 1.44 20.59 -14.37
CA VAL A 181 0.42 19.54 -14.32
C VAL A 181 0.44 18.87 -12.95
N LEU A 182 -0.72 18.82 -12.28
CA LEU A 182 -0.90 18.07 -11.03
C LEU A 182 -1.66 16.76 -11.27
N ILE A 183 -2.69 16.80 -12.11
CA ILE A 183 -3.61 15.68 -12.33
C ILE A 183 -3.62 15.31 -13.81
N ALA A 184 -3.36 14.05 -14.12
CA ALA A 184 -3.72 13.46 -15.41
C ALA A 184 -4.99 12.63 -15.26
N LYS A 185 -6.05 13.01 -15.98
CA LYS A 185 -7.28 12.23 -16.06
C LYS A 185 -7.08 11.08 -17.04
N LEU A 186 -7.28 9.85 -16.57
CA LEU A 186 -7.10 8.65 -17.36
C LEU A 186 -8.27 8.48 -18.34
N ALA A 187 -7.95 8.63 -19.62
CA ALA A 187 -8.84 8.41 -20.74
C ALA A 187 -8.77 6.97 -21.23
N ASN A 188 -9.92 6.44 -21.64
CA ASN A 188 -10.05 5.18 -22.37
C ASN A 188 -10.80 5.40 -23.69
N ASP A 189 -10.94 4.36 -24.51
CA ASP A 189 -11.58 4.50 -25.84
C ASP A 189 -13.07 4.85 -25.76
N ASP A 190 -13.74 4.58 -24.62
CA ASP A 190 -15.15 4.85 -24.42
C ASP A 190 -15.37 6.18 -23.66
N ARG A 191 -15.60 7.25 -24.43
CA ARG A 191 -15.91 8.56 -23.86
C ARG A 191 -17.16 8.56 -22.98
N ASN A 192 -18.11 7.64 -23.18
CA ASN A 192 -19.32 7.55 -22.34
C ASN A 192 -19.03 6.96 -20.94
N ASP A 193 -17.80 6.50 -20.70
CA ASP A 193 -17.34 6.07 -19.39
C ASP A 193 -16.55 7.19 -18.69
N TRP A 194 -15.36 7.52 -19.21
CA TRP A 194 -14.43 8.41 -18.50
C TRP A 194 -14.72 9.91 -18.68
N ALA A 195 -15.32 10.29 -19.81
CA ALA A 195 -15.54 11.70 -20.19
C ALA A 195 -16.96 12.19 -19.89
N ILE A 196 -17.68 11.55 -18.95
CA ILE A 196 -19.00 12.02 -18.52
C ILE A 196 -18.90 13.42 -17.90
N SER A 197 -17.90 13.63 -17.06
CA SER A 197 -17.56 14.94 -16.47
C SER A 197 -16.11 15.29 -16.77
N PRO A 198 -15.78 15.73 -17.99
CA PRO A 198 -14.39 15.91 -18.42
C PRO A 198 -13.66 17.04 -17.66
N GLU A 199 -14.39 18.02 -17.14
CA GLU A 199 -13.82 19.21 -16.47
C GLU A 199 -13.84 19.14 -14.93
N ASP A 200 -14.18 17.99 -14.33
CA ASP A 200 -14.31 17.82 -12.87
C ASP A 200 -13.03 18.18 -12.12
N ALA A 201 -11.89 17.61 -12.54
CA ALA A 201 -10.59 17.90 -11.97
C ALA A 201 -10.15 19.35 -12.24
N ASP A 202 -10.45 19.90 -13.43
CA ASP A 202 -10.15 21.30 -13.75
C ASP A 202 -10.91 22.27 -12.84
N LYS A 203 -12.19 21.99 -12.57
CA LYS A 203 -13.00 22.81 -11.67
C LYS A 203 -12.54 22.70 -10.22
N LEU A 204 -12.10 21.52 -9.78
CA LEU A 204 -11.43 21.37 -8.48
C LEU A 204 -10.18 22.24 -8.42
N LEU A 205 -9.29 22.19 -9.42
CA LEU A 205 -8.08 23.01 -9.42
C LEU A 205 -8.38 24.51 -9.51
N LYS A 206 -9.42 24.93 -10.25
CA LYS A 206 -9.92 26.32 -10.25
C LYS A 206 -10.42 26.75 -8.86
N PHE A 207 -11.12 25.86 -8.15
CA PHE A 207 -11.52 26.09 -6.76
C PHE A 207 -10.30 26.30 -5.84
N LEU A 208 -9.25 25.49 -5.99
CA LEU A 208 -8.02 25.63 -5.21
C LEU A 208 -7.25 26.91 -5.56
N SER A 209 -7.15 27.26 -6.83
CA SER A 209 -6.54 28.54 -7.26
C SER A 209 -7.28 29.72 -6.64
N LYS A 210 -8.62 29.72 -6.67
CA LYS A 210 -9.45 30.79 -6.10
C LYS A 210 -9.34 30.91 -4.58
N ASN A 211 -9.38 29.78 -3.85
CA ASN A 211 -9.50 29.80 -2.39
C ASN A 211 -8.18 29.65 -1.65
N MET A 212 -7.19 29.00 -2.26
CA MET A 212 -5.88 28.70 -1.65
C MET A 212 -4.71 29.37 -2.36
N LYS A 213 -4.95 30.05 -3.50
CA LYS A 213 -3.92 30.72 -4.32
C LYS A 213 -2.83 29.76 -4.79
N VAL A 214 -3.25 28.55 -5.19
CA VAL A 214 -2.36 27.51 -5.72
C VAL A 214 -2.75 27.23 -7.17
N ASP A 215 -1.80 27.41 -8.10
CA ASP A 215 -2.05 27.28 -9.53
C ASP A 215 -1.45 25.99 -10.08
N PHE A 216 -2.33 25.06 -10.48
CA PHE A 216 -2.01 23.80 -11.15
C PHE A 216 -2.91 23.60 -12.36
N SER A 217 -2.48 22.77 -13.31
CA SER A 217 -3.29 22.36 -14.46
C SER A 217 -3.60 20.87 -14.43
N THR A 218 -4.61 20.46 -15.20
CA THR A 218 -4.84 19.06 -15.54
C THR A 218 -4.37 18.76 -16.96
N MET A 219 -4.29 17.47 -17.28
CA MET A 219 -4.20 16.98 -18.66
C MET A 219 -5.01 15.69 -18.82
N GLU A 220 -5.36 15.36 -20.06
CA GLU A 220 -5.87 14.02 -20.38
C GLU A 220 -4.69 13.10 -20.72
N LEU A 221 -4.76 11.86 -20.26
CA LEU A 221 -3.75 10.83 -20.53
C LEU A 221 -4.44 9.52 -20.86
N HIS A 222 -4.16 8.96 -22.04
CA HIS A 222 -4.68 7.63 -22.40
C HIS A 222 -4.10 6.55 -21.47
N GLU A 223 -4.92 5.60 -21.03
CA GLU A 223 -4.51 4.53 -20.08
C GLU A 223 -3.39 3.61 -20.60
N ASN A 224 -3.13 3.60 -21.91
CA ASN A 224 -1.98 2.89 -22.50
C ASN A 224 -0.64 3.63 -22.34
N ASN A 225 -0.68 4.91 -21.96
CA ASN A 225 0.48 5.81 -21.88
C ASN A 225 0.84 6.18 -20.44
N ILE A 226 0.44 5.37 -19.46
CA ILE A 226 0.72 5.60 -18.04
C ILE A 226 2.23 5.72 -17.80
N PRO A 227 2.76 6.84 -17.26
CA PRO A 227 4.19 6.97 -17.00
C PRO A 227 4.62 5.98 -15.92
N GLU A 228 5.90 5.58 -15.92
CA GLU A 228 6.46 4.73 -14.85
C GLU A 228 7.01 5.55 -13.67
N ASP A 229 7.16 6.87 -13.85
CA ASP A 229 7.56 7.81 -12.83
C ASP A 229 6.50 8.89 -12.59
N ALA A 230 6.50 9.47 -11.38
CA ALA A 230 5.56 10.50 -10.98
C ALA A 230 6.18 11.90 -10.94
N SER A 231 7.30 12.12 -11.63
CA SER A 231 8.02 13.40 -11.59
C SER A 231 7.30 14.53 -12.34
N GLN A 232 6.58 14.19 -13.41
CA GLN A 232 5.81 15.16 -14.20
C GLN A 232 4.32 15.12 -13.90
N ILE A 233 3.80 13.94 -13.55
CA ILE A 233 2.37 13.71 -13.33
C ILE A 233 2.19 13.09 -11.93
N PRO A 234 1.92 13.90 -10.89
CA PRO A 234 1.81 13.41 -9.51
C PRO A 234 0.56 12.57 -9.24
N VAL A 235 -0.54 12.87 -9.92
CA VAL A 235 -1.83 12.21 -9.73
C VAL A 235 -2.34 11.64 -11.05
N LEU A 236 -2.65 10.36 -11.04
CA LEU A 236 -3.53 9.74 -12.03
C LEU A 236 -4.94 9.68 -11.45
N TYR A 237 -5.91 10.20 -12.18
CA TYR A 237 -7.31 10.24 -11.76
C TYR A 237 -8.17 9.50 -12.77
N ARG A 238 -8.84 8.43 -12.34
CA ARG A 238 -9.83 7.70 -13.13
C ARG A 238 -11.19 7.85 -12.49
N SER A 239 -12.14 8.36 -13.25
CA SER A 239 -13.56 8.29 -12.89
C SER A 239 -14.35 7.71 -14.05
N GLY A 240 -15.38 6.93 -13.73
CA GLY A 240 -16.22 6.29 -14.73
C GLY A 240 -17.41 5.57 -14.10
N VAL A 241 -18.20 4.95 -14.96
CA VAL A 241 -19.40 4.19 -14.61
C VAL A 241 -19.25 2.70 -14.96
N LYS A 242 -18.45 2.36 -15.97
CA LYS A 242 -18.33 0.97 -16.44
C LYS A 242 -17.35 0.16 -15.58
N ALA A 243 -17.61 -1.14 -15.53
CA ALA A 243 -16.60 -2.09 -15.06
C ALA A 243 -15.37 -2.02 -15.96
N PHE A 244 -14.18 -2.11 -15.36
CA PHE A 244 -12.92 -2.07 -16.10
C PHE A 244 -11.92 -3.10 -15.54
N SER A 245 -10.85 -3.35 -16.30
CA SER A 245 -9.69 -4.12 -15.84
C SER A 245 -8.47 -3.55 -16.51
N PHE A 246 -7.35 -3.44 -15.80
CA PHE A 246 -6.09 -3.12 -16.44
C PHE A 246 -5.51 -4.37 -17.11
N SER A 247 -4.86 -4.18 -18.26
CA SER A 247 -3.99 -5.22 -18.83
C SER A 247 -2.77 -5.43 -17.93
N ASP A 248 -2.09 -6.56 -18.07
CA ASP A 248 -0.91 -6.85 -17.24
C ASP A 248 0.20 -5.79 -17.41
N THR A 249 0.37 -5.29 -18.64
CA THR A 249 1.31 -4.19 -18.94
C THR A 249 0.90 -2.88 -18.26
N GLN A 250 -0.38 -2.50 -18.34
CA GLN A 250 -0.89 -1.31 -17.67
C GLN A 250 -0.73 -1.42 -16.15
N ARG A 251 -1.05 -2.58 -15.58
CA ARG A 251 -0.93 -2.85 -14.14
C ARG A 251 0.51 -2.77 -13.68
N GLN A 252 1.46 -3.31 -14.44
CA GLN A 252 2.89 -3.21 -14.12
C GLN A 252 3.39 -1.77 -14.15
N ARG A 253 3.00 -0.98 -15.17
CA ARG A 253 3.36 0.45 -15.26
C ARG A 253 2.76 1.25 -14.10
N LEU A 254 1.48 1.03 -13.78
CA LEU A 254 0.83 1.64 -12.61
C LEU A 254 1.52 1.26 -11.32
N ARG A 255 1.92 0.00 -11.15
CA ARG A 255 2.66 -0.44 -9.97
C ARG A 255 3.99 0.30 -9.82
N ASN A 256 4.78 0.41 -10.90
CA ASN A 256 6.03 1.18 -10.89
C ASN A 256 5.76 2.67 -10.56
N TYR A 257 4.76 3.26 -11.21
CA TYR A 257 4.33 4.64 -10.96
C TYR A 257 4.01 4.90 -9.48
N LEU A 258 3.24 4.01 -8.85
CA LEU A 258 2.86 4.11 -7.45
C LEU A 258 4.06 3.93 -6.50
N LEU A 259 4.95 2.98 -6.79
CA LEU A 259 6.19 2.77 -6.02
C LEU A 259 7.14 3.96 -6.13
N ASN A 260 7.14 4.65 -7.28
CA ASN A 260 7.94 5.85 -7.55
C ASN A 260 7.28 7.16 -7.08
N GLY A 261 6.32 7.08 -6.15
CA GLY A 261 5.74 8.25 -5.48
C GLY A 261 4.50 8.85 -6.16
N GLY A 262 3.97 8.21 -7.21
CA GLY A 262 2.71 8.60 -7.84
C GLY A 262 1.49 8.22 -7.02
N THR A 263 0.37 8.91 -7.25
CA THR A 263 -0.91 8.61 -6.60
C THR A 263 -1.97 8.26 -7.64
N LEU A 264 -2.74 7.19 -7.41
CA LEU A 264 -3.90 6.83 -8.21
C LEU A 264 -5.17 7.13 -7.43
N ILE A 265 -6.10 7.86 -8.04
CA ILE A 265 -7.43 8.13 -7.52
C ILE A 265 -8.45 7.44 -8.43
N LEU A 266 -9.28 6.59 -7.84
CA LEU A 266 -10.42 5.94 -8.49
C LEU A 266 -11.71 6.54 -7.91
N ASN A 267 -12.56 7.09 -8.75
CA ASN A 267 -13.84 7.68 -8.34
C ASN A 267 -15.00 7.05 -9.11
N ALA A 268 -15.91 6.37 -8.40
CA ALA A 268 -17.13 5.85 -9.01
C ALA A 268 -18.07 7.01 -9.35
N TYR A 269 -18.22 7.34 -10.64
CA TYR A 269 -19.06 8.44 -11.10
C TYR A 269 -20.52 8.19 -10.72
N CYS A 270 -21.20 9.17 -10.13
CA CYS A 270 -22.53 9.02 -9.50
C CYS A 270 -22.65 7.86 -8.48
N GLY A 271 -21.53 7.27 -8.05
CA GLY A 271 -21.48 6.08 -7.22
C GLY A 271 -21.90 4.81 -7.97
N HIS A 272 -21.51 4.67 -9.24
CA HIS A 272 -21.88 3.51 -10.05
C HIS A 272 -21.30 2.18 -9.49
N PRO A 273 -22.14 1.15 -9.27
CA PRO A 273 -21.70 -0.07 -8.58
C PRO A 273 -20.72 -0.93 -9.39
N ASP A 274 -20.81 -0.92 -10.72
CA ASP A 274 -19.96 -1.77 -11.57
C ASP A 274 -18.51 -1.26 -11.60
N PHE A 275 -18.33 0.06 -11.72
CA PHE A 275 -17.02 0.70 -11.56
C PHE A 275 -16.45 0.41 -10.16
N ALA A 276 -17.25 0.59 -9.11
CA ALA A 276 -16.85 0.39 -7.73
C ALA A 276 -16.33 -1.04 -7.49
N ARG A 277 -17.05 -2.05 -7.99
CA ARG A 277 -16.64 -3.46 -7.88
C ARG A 277 -15.33 -3.73 -8.62
N SER A 278 -15.17 -3.23 -9.84
CA SER A 278 -13.91 -3.39 -10.58
C SER A 278 -12.74 -2.62 -9.98
N ALA A 279 -12.99 -1.43 -9.41
CA ALA A 279 -11.96 -0.61 -8.79
C ALA A 279 -11.30 -1.35 -7.62
N LEU A 280 -12.10 -1.92 -6.72
CA LEU A 280 -11.59 -2.70 -5.61
C LEU A 280 -10.85 -3.96 -6.07
N GLN A 281 -11.37 -4.66 -7.08
CA GLN A 281 -10.68 -5.83 -7.67
C GLN A 281 -9.32 -5.45 -8.27
N GLU A 282 -9.23 -4.34 -9.00
CA GLU A 282 -7.96 -3.89 -9.58
C GLU A 282 -6.99 -3.39 -8.51
N MET A 283 -7.47 -2.72 -7.45
CA MET A 283 -6.64 -2.35 -6.29
C MET A 283 -5.91 -3.56 -5.70
N GLN A 284 -6.61 -4.68 -5.53
CA GLN A 284 -6.01 -5.91 -5.01
C GLN A 284 -4.98 -6.51 -5.95
N LYS A 285 -5.21 -6.45 -7.26
CA LYS A 285 -4.25 -6.96 -8.24
C LYS A 285 -3.04 -6.05 -8.38
N LEU A 286 -3.20 -4.74 -8.20
CA LEU A 286 -2.13 -3.74 -8.35
C LEU A 286 -1.01 -3.95 -7.32
N ILE A 287 -1.39 -4.18 -6.06
CA ILE A 287 -0.45 -4.35 -4.94
C ILE A 287 -0.88 -5.55 -4.08
N PRO A 288 -0.70 -6.79 -4.57
CA PRO A 288 -1.22 -7.99 -3.91
C PRO A 288 -0.64 -8.22 -2.51
N GLU A 289 0.56 -7.70 -2.25
CA GLU A 289 1.21 -7.78 -0.95
C GLU A 289 0.69 -6.73 0.06
N ARG A 290 -0.12 -5.76 -0.37
CA ARG A 290 -0.72 -4.74 0.51
C ARG A 290 -2.25 -4.70 0.32
N PRO A 291 -3.04 -5.27 1.25
CA PRO A 291 -4.48 -5.32 1.09
C PRO A 291 -5.09 -3.90 1.14
N PRO A 292 -6.13 -3.63 0.33
CA PRO A 292 -6.96 -2.44 0.50
C PRO A 292 -7.61 -2.41 1.89
N TYR A 293 -7.81 -1.21 2.43
CA TYR A 293 -8.41 -1.01 3.74
C TYR A 293 -9.28 0.23 3.76
N ARG A 294 -10.19 0.35 4.74
CA ARG A 294 -10.99 1.56 4.92
C ARG A 294 -10.22 2.61 5.71
N LEU A 295 -10.13 3.83 5.17
CA LEU A 295 -9.50 4.96 5.83
C LEU A 295 -10.27 5.30 7.12
N ALA A 296 -9.55 5.46 8.22
CA ALA A 296 -10.12 5.92 9.48
C ALA A 296 -10.28 7.45 9.51
N GLY A 297 -11.13 7.96 10.41
CA GLY A 297 -11.39 9.40 10.55
C GLY A 297 -10.18 10.22 11.03
N ASP A 298 -9.14 9.54 11.51
CA ASP A 298 -7.85 10.14 11.87
C ASP A 298 -6.84 10.20 10.73
N HIS A 299 -7.23 9.77 9.52
CA HIS A 299 -6.42 9.87 8.32
C HIS A 299 -6.24 11.34 7.88
N PRO A 300 -5.08 11.74 7.32
CA PRO A 300 -4.81 13.13 6.92
C PRO A 300 -5.75 13.66 5.85
N LEU A 301 -6.39 12.78 5.07
CA LEU A 301 -7.43 13.12 4.10
C LEU A 301 -8.53 14.01 4.70
N TYR A 302 -8.81 13.91 6.00
CA TYR A 302 -9.85 14.70 6.67
C TYR A 302 -9.32 15.92 7.44
N ARG A 303 -8.01 16.22 7.38
CA ARG A 303 -7.40 17.29 8.19
C ARG A 303 -6.20 18.01 7.56
N SER A 304 -5.90 17.76 6.29
CA SER A 304 -4.69 18.33 5.64
C SER A 304 -4.78 19.84 5.42
N CYS A 305 -5.94 20.36 5.00
CA CYS A 305 -6.22 21.79 4.85
C CYS A 305 -7.48 22.21 5.62
N TYR A 306 -8.56 21.43 5.46
CA TYR A 306 -9.81 21.56 6.18
C TYR A 306 -9.89 20.45 7.23
N ASP A 307 -10.31 20.80 8.44
CA ASP A 307 -10.63 19.85 9.52
C ASP A 307 -12.08 19.37 9.35
N ILE A 308 -12.26 18.30 8.60
CA ILE A 308 -13.56 17.73 8.22
C ILE A 308 -14.04 16.80 9.34
N LYS A 309 -14.79 17.36 10.29
CA LYS A 309 -15.37 16.58 11.41
C LYS A 309 -16.68 15.90 11.06
N ASP A 310 -17.47 16.52 10.19
CA ASP A 310 -18.79 16.02 9.76
C ASP A 310 -18.77 15.72 8.27
N ILE A 311 -18.44 14.47 7.93
CA ILE A 311 -18.48 13.98 6.55
C ILE A 311 -19.95 13.78 6.18
N ARG A 312 -20.48 14.64 5.31
CA ARG A 312 -21.89 14.58 4.88
C ARG A 312 -22.07 13.94 3.51
N TYR A 313 -23.06 13.06 3.42
CA TYR A 313 -23.44 12.33 2.22
C TYR A 313 -24.77 12.82 1.65
N ARG A 314 -24.97 12.65 0.33
CA ARG A 314 -26.25 12.96 -0.32
C ARG A 314 -27.36 11.95 0.08
N PRO A 315 -28.65 12.32 -0.03
CA PRO A 315 -29.76 11.46 0.37
C PRO A 315 -29.74 10.03 -0.19
N LEU A 316 -29.31 9.85 -1.44
CA LEU A 316 -29.28 8.53 -2.08
C LEU A 316 -28.14 7.65 -1.54
N ALA A 317 -27.03 8.24 -1.08
CA ALA A 317 -25.93 7.51 -0.46
C ALA A 317 -26.32 6.89 0.90
N HIS A 318 -27.20 7.53 1.66
CA HIS A 318 -27.74 6.92 2.89
C HIS A 318 -28.49 5.60 2.61
N LYS A 319 -29.12 5.48 1.44
CA LYS A 319 -29.82 4.25 1.03
C LYS A 319 -28.87 3.11 0.64
N THR A 320 -27.56 3.37 0.54
CA THR A 320 -26.54 2.34 0.35
C THR A 320 -25.78 2.00 1.64
N GLY A 321 -26.18 2.59 2.78
CA GLY A 321 -25.52 2.37 4.07
C GLY A 321 -24.59 3.50 4.53
N ALA A 322 -24.42 4.57 3.75
CA ALA A 322 -23.60 5.71 4.17
C ALA A 322 -24.15 6.36 5.44
N LYS A 323 -23.26 6.70 6.37
CA LYS A 323 -23.60 7.37 7.62
C LYS A 323 -22.74 8.62 7.77
N ASN A 324 -23.37 9.75 8.07
CA ASN A 324 -22.63 11.00 8.27
C ASN A 324 -21.59 10.85 9.39
N GLY A 325 -20.44 11.52 9.22
CA GLY A 325 -19.30 11.44 10.14
C GLY A 325 -18.49 10.15 10.04
N ILE A 326 -18.94 9.13 9.30
CA ILE A 326 -18.20 7.87 9.10
C ILE A 326 -17.53 7.90 7.73
N PRO A 327 -16.19 7.85 7.65
CA PRO A 327 -15.46 7.66 6.40
C PRO A 327 -15.83 6.38 5.67
N SER A 328 -15.77 6.40 4.35
CA SER A 328 -16.07 5.24 3.47
C SER A 328 -14.99 4.94 2.44
N GLU A 329 -13.99 5.80 2.37
CA GLU A 329 -12.88 5.77 1.43
C GLU A 329 -12.02 4.54 1.66
N ILE A 330 -11.57 3.93 0.57
CA ILE A 330 -10.67 2.77 0.61
C ILE A 330 -9.31 3.19 0.09
N GLY A 331 -8.25 2.70 0.72
CA GLY A 331 -6.87 3.05 0.38
C GLY A 331 -5.94 1.85 0.29
N ILE A 332 -4.80 2.07 -0.35
CA ILE A 332 -3.61 1.22 -0.20
C ILE A 332 -2.43 2.13 0.19
N ASP A 333 -1.79 1.80 1.31
CA ASP A 333 -0.60 2.52 1.78
C ASP A 333 0.67 1.88 1.22
N ILE A 334 1.59 2.68 0.70
CA ILE A 334 2.96 2.31 0.38
C ILE A 334 3.87 3.16 1.25
N ASN A 335 4.66 2.54 2.13
CA ASN A 335 5.52 3.24 3.09
C ASN A 335 4.77 4.36 3.83
N THR A 336 3.60 4.03 4.40
CA THR A 336 2.65 4.94 5.11
C THR A 336 2.02 6.08 4.31
N ARG A 337 2.37 6.21 3.03
CA ARG A 337 1.66 7.09 2.10
C ARG A 337 0.53 6.32 1.43
N THR A 338 -0.70 6.78 1.54
CA THR A 338 -1.82 6.26 0.76
C THR A 338 -1.58 6.58 -0.71
N ALA A 339 -1.14 5.57 -1.45
CA ALA A 339 -0.75 5.67 -2.85
C ALA A 339 -1.94 5.46 -3.79
N VAL A 340 -2.94 4.69 -3.36
CA VAL A 340 -4.18 4.49 -4.10
C VAL A 340 -5.33 4.90 -3.23
N PHE A 341 -6.22 5.75 -3.76
CA PHE A 341 -7.49 6.12 -3.16
C PHE A 341 -8.64 5.62 -4.02
N PHE A 342 -9.66 5.07 -3.39
CA PHE A 342 -10.91 4.72 -4.02
C PHE A 342 -12.10 5.34 -3.28
N PHE A 343 -12.86 6.13 -4.04
CA PHE A 343 -14.08 6.79 -3.60
C PHE A 343 -15.28 6.06 -4.20
N ARG A 344 -15.96 5.29 -3.34
CA ARG A 344 -17.25 4.64 -3.63
C ARG A 344 -18.37 5.66 -3.83
N TYR A 345 -18.34 6.73 -3.04
CA TYR A 345 -19.27 7.83 -3.12
C TYR A 345 -18.67 8.91 -4.00
N ASP A 346 -19.44 9.39 -4.97
CA ASP A 346 -18.93 10.29 -5.98
C ASP A 346 -18.52 11.66 -5.42
N LEU A 347 -17.31 12.10 -5.81
CA LEU A 347 -16.79 13.45 -5.61
C LEU A 347 -17.01 14.34 -6.84
N SER A 348 -16.92 13.73 -8.03
CA SER A 348 -16.78 14.45 -9.29
C SER A 348 -17.97 15.35 -9.63
N THR A 349 -19.20 14.88 -9.40
CA THR A 349 -20.43 15.63 -9.66
C THR A 349 -20.51 16.90 -8.83
N ALA A 350 -20.01 16.86 -7.59
CA ALA A 350 -19.93 18.02 -6.72
C ALA A 350 -18.85 19.02 -7.20
N TRP A 351 -17.69 18.53 -7.62
CA TRP A 351 -16.66 19.39 -8.23
C TRP A 351 -17.16 20.04 -9.52
N ASP A 352 -18.03 19.35 -10.25
CA ASP A 352 -18.65 19.82 -11.48
C ASP A 352 -19.77 20.86 -11.26
N GLY A 353 -20.18 21.08 -10.00
CA GLY A 353 -21.22 22.03 -9.61
C GLY A 353 -22.64 21.49 -9.76
N LEU A 354 -22.84 20.16 -9.78
CA LEU A 354 -24.16 19.59 -9.97
C LEU A 354 -24.99 19.51 -8.71
N SER A 355 -26.23 19.96 -8.84
CA SER A 355 -27.26 19.80 -7.83
C SER A 355 -27.68 18.33 -7.71
N SER A 356 -28.20 17.97 -6.53
CA SER A 356 -28.77 16.65 -6.25
C SER A 356 -29.97 16.29 -7.13
N ASP A 357 -30.66 17.30 -7.64
CA ASP A 357 -31.99 17.12 -8.21
C ASP A 357 -31.95 16.77 -9.70
N ALA A 358 -30.77 16.87 -10.33
CA ALA A 358 -30.60 16.61 -11.76
C ALA A 358 -30.30 15.12 -12.08
N MET A 359 -29.79 14.33 -11.14
CA MET A 359 -29.38 12.93 -11.35
C MET A 359 -29.50 12.09 -10.06
N HIS A 360 -29.66 10.77 -10.19
CA HIS A 360 -29.53 9.83 -9.08
C HIS A 360 -28.06 9.73 -8.66
N ILE A 361 -27.62 10.63 -7.77
CA ILE A 361 -26.21 10.73 -7.34
C ILE A 361 -26.03 10.05 -5.99
N ILE A 362 -25.29 8.94 -5.97
CA ILE A 362 -24.72 8.35 -4.76
C ILE A 362 -23.35 8.99 -4.53
N GLY A 363 -23.28 10.01 -3.69
CA GLY A 363 -22.06 10.78 -3.49
C GLY A 363 -22.06 11.65 -2.24
N TYR A 364 -21.01 12.45 -2.08
CA TYR A 364 -20.88 13.41 -0.98
C TYR A 364 -21.70 14.68 -1.24
N GLU A 365 -22.10 15.36 -0.17
CA GLU A 365 -22.63 16.72 -0.30
C GLU A 365 -21.56 17.66 -0.91
N PRO A 366 -21.97 18.73 -1.64
CA PRO A 366 -21.03 19.60 -2.36
C PRO A 366 -19.88 20.15 -1.50
N ASP A 367 -20.18 20.66 -0.31
CA ASP A 367 -19.17 21.23 0.59
C ASP A 367 -18.16 20.16 1.05
N THR A 368 -18.66 18.99 1.46
CA THR A 368 -17.83 17.86 1.88
C THR A 368 -16.92 17.41 0.74
N ALA A 369 -17.46 17.28 -0.49
CA ALA A 369 -16.68 16.86 -1.65
C ALA A 369 -15.58 17.86 -2.02
N GLN A 370 -15.84 19.16 -1.93
CA GLN A 370 -14.85 20.20 -2.17
C GLN A 370 -13.74 20.19 -1.12
N GLN A 371 -14.11 20.03 0.16
CA GLN A 371 -13.14 19.94 1.26
C GLN A 371 -12.27 18.68 1.15
N ILE A 372 -12.86 17.51 0.86
CA ILE A 372 -12.13 16.26 0.61
C ILE A 372 -11.19 16.44 -0.58
N GLY A 373 -11.67 17.01 -1.70
CA GLY A 373 -10.83 17.25 -2.88
C GLY A 373 -9.64 18.16 -2.58
N ALA A 374 -9.85 19.21 -1.79
CA ALA A 374 -8.78 20.11 -1.39
C ALA A 374 -7.76 19.45 -0.45
N ASN A 375 -8.23 18.71 0.55
CA ASN A 375 -7.36 17.94 1.43
C ASN A 375 -6.59 16.87 0.68
N LEU A 376 -7.21 16.20 -0.30
CA LEU A 376 -6.56 15.18 -1.11
C LEU A 376 -5.41 15.77 -1.92
N MET A 377 -5.59 16.94 -2.53
CA MET A 377 -4.51 17.61 -3.26
C MET A 377 -3.40 18.10 -2.33
N ALA A 378 -3.74 18.63 -1.16
CA ALA A 378 -2.75 19.02 -0.14
C ALA A 378 -1.98 17.81 0.42
N TYR A 379 -2.67 16.71 0.63
CA TYR A 379 -2.08 15.45 1.06
C TYR A 379 -1.08 14.95 0.03
N VAL A 380 -1.49 14.80 -1.24
CA VAL A 380 -0.63 14.27 -2.29
C VAL A 380 0.59 15.17 -2.52
N THR A 381 0.41 16.49 -2.56
CA THR A 381 1.53 17.42 -2.78
C THR A 381 2.53 17.40 -1.64
N ALA A 382 2.07 17.32 -0.38
CA ALA A 382 2.95 17.21 0.78
C ALA A 382 3.66 15.85 0.84
N GLU A 383 2.94 14.74 0.69
CA GLU A 383 3.51 13.38 0.76
C GLU A 383 4.40 13.04 -0.44
N ARG A 384 4.21 13.68 -1.59
CA ARG A 384 5.13 13.55 -2.74
C ARG A 384 6.55 13.93 -2.37
N SER A 385 6.73 14.99 -1.59
CA SER A 385 8.06 15.42 -1.12
C SER A 385 8.71 14.36 -0.21
N ALA A 386 7.90 13.56 0.50
CA ALA A 386 8.33 12.46 1.34
C ALA A 386 8.54 11.13 0.58
N GLY A 387 7.79 10.88 -0.49
CA GLY A 387 7.81 9.61 -1.23
C GLY A 387 8.99 9.41 -2.19
N VAL A 388 9.52 10.48 -2.79
CA VAL A 388 10.64 10.39 -3.76
C VAL A 388 11.95 9.89 -3.13
N PRO A 389 12.35 10.30 -1.90
CA PRO A 389 13.52 9.72 -1.24
C PRO A 389 13.31 8.27 -0.78
N LEU A 390 12.08 7.89 -0.40
CA LEU A 390 11.76 6.56 0.13
C LEU A 390 11.72 5.47 -0.94
N SER A 391 11.44 5.80 -2.21
CA SER A 391 11.50 4.84 -3.31
C SER A 391 12.93 4.40 -3.66
N GLN A 392 13.94 5.13 -3.18
CA GLN A 392 15.37 4.83 -3.36
C GLN A 392 15.99 4.14 -2.13
N ALA A 393 15.16 3.59 -1.23
CA ALA A 393 15.62 3.06 0.05
C ALA A 393 16.81 2.08 -0.09
N LEU A 394 17.83 2.30 0.73
CA LEU A 394 18.98 1.42 0.87
C LEU A 394 18.53 0.05 1.36
N LEU A 395 18.67 -0.98 0.52
CA LEU A 395 18.48 -2.36 0.93
C LEU A 395 19.73 -2.83 1.67
N PHE A 396 19.64 -2.91 3.01
CA PHE A 396 20.69 -3.51 3.81
C PHE A 396 20.67 -5.03 3.62
N GLN A 397 21.82 -5.61 3.25
CA GLN A 397 21.99 -7.05 3.14
C GLN A 397 23.03 -7.52 4.15
N ASP A 398 22.77 -8.68 4.75
CA ASP A 398 23.73 -9.34 5.62
C ASP A 398 24.94 -9.80 4.80
N ALA A 399 26.14 -9.33 5.17
CA ALA A 399 27.39 -9.78 4.55
C ALA A 399 27.64 -11.29 4.75
N ASP A 400 27.14 -11.84 5.86
CA ASP A 400 27.18 -13.27 6.17
C ASP A 400 25.79 -13.73 6.66
N GLN A 401 25.37 -14.91 6.20
CA GLN A 401 24.08 -15.53 6.51
C GLN A 401 24.09 -16.31 7.85
N GLY A 402 25.23 -16.37 8.54
CA GLY A 402 25.33 -16.94 9.88
C GLY A 402 24.42 -16.24 10.88
N ARG A 403 23.61 -17.02 11.62
CA ARG A 403 22.66 -16.52 12.64
C ARG A 403 23.26 -16.34 14.04
N SER A 404 24.37 -17.01 14.32
CA SER A 404 24.95 -17.05 15.67
C SER A 404 25.58 -15.71 16.05
N GLY A 405 25.34 -15.26 17.29
CA GLY A 405 25.95 -14.04 17.85
C GLY A 405 25.41 -12.72 17.28
N LYS A 406 24.31 -12.74 16.52
CA LYS A 406 23.65 -11.54 15.98
C LYS A 406 22.30 -11.31 16.65
N LEU A 407 22.00 -10.06 16.98
CA LEU A 407 20.65 -9.64 17.36
C LEU A 407 19.71 -9.83 16.15
N SER A 408 18.66 -10.61 16.37
CA SER A 408 17.60 -10.85 15.39
C SER A 408 16.29 -10.31 15.94
N VAL A 409 15.71 -9.33 15.25
CA VAL A 409 14.40 -8.76 15.59
C VAL A 409 13.37 -9.37 14.64
N ALA A 410 12.37 -10.04 15.19
CA ALA A 410 11.29 -10.58 14.39
C ALA A 410 10.20 -9.54 14.18
N GLN A 411 9.74 -9.36 12.95
CA GLN A 411 8.62 -8.48 12.63
C GLN A 411 7.32 -9.27 12.72
N ALA A 412 6.41 -8.83 13.58
CA ALA A 412 5.10 -9.43 13.75
C ALA A 412 4.26 -9.26 12.48
N GLN A 413 3.79 -10.38 11.95
CA GLN A 413 2.82 -10.45 10.87
C GLN A 413 1.45 -10.77 11.45
N TYR A 414 0.47 -9.93 11.13
CA TYR A 414 -0.93 -10.02 11.54
C TYR A 414 -1.84 -9.57 10.38
N GLN A 415 -3.15 -9.76 10.51
CA GLN A 415 -4.11 -9.29 9.51
C GLN A 415 -4.22 -7.75 9.51
N GLY A 416 -3.71 -7.12 8.45
CA GLY A 416 -3.68 -5.66 8.29
C GLY A 416 -2.33 -5.18 7.74
N LEU A 417 -2.06 -3.88 7.85
CA LEU A 417 -0.78 -3.30 7.42
C LEU A 417 0.30 -3.48 8.50
N TRP A 418 0.91 -4.66 8.54
CA TRP A 418 2.00 -5.01 9.46
C TRP A 418 3.40 -4.55 8.95
N GLN A 419 3.51 -4.25 7.66
CA GLN A 419 4.68 -3.59 7.03
C GLN A 419 4.36 -2.13 6.72
N ALA A 420 4.41 -1.27 7.74
CA ALA A 420 4.11 0.16 7.58
C ALA A 420 5.16 0.85 6.68
N ARG A 421 6.46 0.69 6.99
CA ARG A 421 7.59 1.20 6.20
C ARG A 421 8.67 0.14 6.05
N ASP A 422 9.15 -0.04 4.82
CA ASP A 422 10.04 -1.16 4.49
C ASP A 422 11.47 -0.93 4.99
N ASN A 423 11.91 0.34 5.09
CA ASN A 423 13.30 0.71 5.40
C ASN A 423 13.55 1.10 6.87
N SER A 424 12.51 1.25 7.69
CA SER A 424 12.63 1.81 9.04
C SER A 424 13.41 0.92 10.00
N LEU A 425 13.02 -0.35 10.14
CA LEU A 425 13.68 -1.30 11.03
C LEU A 425 15.13 -1.62 10.58
N PRO A 426 15.42 -1.90 9.29
CA PRO A 426 16.80 -2.08 8.84
C PRO A 426 17.70 -0.87 9.13
N MET A 427 17.19 0.35 8.94
CA MET A 427 17.95 1.57 9.24
C MET A 427 18.22 1.70 10.75
N LEU A 428 17.21 1.43 11.59
CA LEU A 428 17.40 1.40 13.05
C LEU A 428 18.47 0.39 13.45
N LEU A 429 18.42 -0.84 12.91
CA LEU A 429 19.40 -1.88 13.19
C LEU A 429 20.81 -1.49 12.72
N ASN A 430 20.93 -0.78 11.60
CA ASN A 430 22.20 -0.25 11.13
C ASN A 430 22.75 0.80 12.09
N VAL A 431 21.93 1.77 12.51
CA VAL A 431 22.35 2.79 13.49
C VAL A 431 22.72 2.14 14.83
N PHE A 432 21.93 1.18 15.29
CA PHE A 432 22.21 0.39 16.49
C PHE A 432 23.58 -0.30 16.38
N HIS A 433 23.82 -1.07 15.31
CA HIS A 433 25.10 -1.73 15.08
C HIS A 433 26.27 -0.74 15.04
N GLN A 434 26.12 0.39 14.36
CA GLN A 434 27.15 1.41 14.26
C GLN A 434 27.53 2.00 15.62
N GLN A 435 26.54 2.21 16.50
CA GLN A 435 26.73 2.85 17.81
C GLN A 435 27.19 1.87 18.89
N THR A 436 26.61 0.66 18.94
CA THR A 436 26.87 -0.31 20.02
C THR A 436 27.90 -1.37 19.65
N LYS A 437 28.24 -1.49 18.35
CA LYS A 437 29.04 -2.57 17.78
C LYS A 437 28.46 -3.98 17.99
N THR A 438 27.23 -4.07 18.48
CA THR A 438 26.51 -5.34 18.59
C THR A 438 26.19 -5.84 17.17
N PRO A 439 26.58 -7.07 16.80
CA PRO A 439 26.20 -7.64 15.51
C PRO A 439 24.68 -7.76 15.38
N VAL A 440 24.12 -7.39 14.24
CA VAL A 440 22.67 -7.46 13.95
C VAL A 440 22.43 -8.29 12.70
N GLN A 441 21.23 -8.81 12.57
CA GLN A 441 20.72 -9.39 11.34
C GLN A 441 19.82 -8.35 10.64
N PHE A 442 20.20 -7.93 9.43
CA PHE A 442 19.43 -6.98 8.63
C PHE A 442 18.26 -7.63 7.89
N ALA A 443 18.38 -8.92 7.54
CA ALA A 443 17.29 -9.65 6.93
C ALA A 443 16.05 -9.64 7.84
N GLN A 444 14.95 -9.06 7.34
CA GLN A 444 13.70 -9.01 8.07
C GLN A 444 13.15 -10.43 8.27
N ASN A 445 12.92 -10.80 9.53
CA ASN A 445 12.29 -12.05 9.89
C ASN A 445 10.82 -11.79 10.19
N ALA A 446 9.98 -11.78 9.15
CA ALA A 446 8.53 -11.77 9.32
C ALA A 446 8.06 -13.08 9.95
N ILE A 447 7.26 -12.99 11.02
CA ILE A 447 6.69 -14.14 11.71
C ILE A 447 5.20 -13.94 11.95
N GLU A 448 4.39 -14.93 11.62
CA GLU A 448 2.98 -14.94 12.03
C GLU A 448 2.89 -15.05 13.55
N LEU A 449 2.05 -14.22 14.16
CA LEU A 449 1.90 -14.17 15.62
C LEU A 449 1.39 -15.48 16.24
N SER A 450 0.71 -16.32 15.47
CA SER A 450 0.27 -17.66 15.87
C SER A 450 1.36 -18.74 15.75
N SER A 451 2.49 -18.42 15.12
CA SER A 451 3.56 -19.37 14.86
C SER A 451 4.38 -19.68 16.12
N SER A 452 4.78 -20.94 16.29
CA SER A 452 5.75 -21.33 17.33
C SER A 452 7.15 -20.75 17.09
N ARG A 453 7.45 -20.26 15.89
CA ARG A 453 8.73 -19.60 15.60
C ARG A 453 8.95 -18.32 16.39
N ILE A 454 7.89 -17.74 16.97
CA ILE A 454 8.01 -16.56 17.85
C ILE A 454 8.97 -16.80 19.02
N TYR A 455 9.03 -18.03 19.53
CA TYR A 455 9.90 -18.41 20.66
C TYR A 455 11.38 -18.48 20.29
N GLU A 456 11.74 -18.42 19.01
CA GLU A 456 13.13 -18.34 18.53
C GLU A 456 13.71 -16.92 18.64
N HIS A 457 12.87 -15.93 18.94
CA HIS A 457 13.23 -14.51 18.90
C HIS A 457 13.04 -13.85 20.27
N PRO A 458 14.09 -13.26 20.87
CA PRO A 458 13.96 -12.59 22.17
C PRO A 458 13.16 -11.29 22.09
N LEU A 459 13.08 -10.68 20.90
CA LEU A 459 12.37 -9.44 20.63
C LEU A 459 11.51 -9.57 19.38
N VAL A 460 10.24 -9.23 19.53
CA VAL A 460 9.26 -9.08 18.45
C VAL A 460 8.90 -7.60 18.30
N TYR A 461 8.96 -7.10 17.07
CA TYR A 461 8.58 -5.76 16.69
C TYR A 461 7.22 -5.75 15.97
N LEU A 462 6.29 -4.93 16.43
CA LEU A 462 4.95 -4.77 15.87
C LEU A 462 4.72 -3.30 15.49
N THR A 463 4.26 -3.05 14.27
CA THR A 463 3.91 -1.71 13.79
C THR A 463 2.67 -1.78 12.89
N GLY A 464 2.02 -0.63 12.72
CA GLY A 464 0.90 -0.43 11.80
C GLY A 464 0.34 0.97 11.90
N THR A 465 -0.54 1.33 10.96
CA THR A 465 -1.19 2.65 10.88
C THR A 465 -2.70 2.59 11.14
N GLN A 466 -3.29 1.40 11.17
CA GLN A 466 -4.75 1.20 11.10
C GLN A 466 -5.28 0.40 12.28
N ALA A 467 -6.60 0.44 12.50
CA ALA A 467 -7.23 -0.50 13.41
C ALA A 467 -7.06 -1.95 12.90
N PHE A 468 -6.87 -2.88 13.83
CA PHE A 468 -6.78 -4.31 13.54
C PHE A 468 -7.25 -5.12 14.75
N GLU A 469 -7.50 -6.41 14.54
CA GLU A 469 -7.88 -7.35 15.58
C GLU A 469 -7.03 -8.61 15.44
N LEU A 470 -6.48 -9.08 16.57
CA LEU A 470 -5.77 -10.34 16.61
C LEU A 470 -6.75 -11.48 16.86
N SER A 471 -6.53 -12.59 16.17
CA SER A 471 -7.26 -13.83 16.44
C SER A 471 -6.96 -14.36 17.84
N GLU A 472 -7.83 -15.24 18.34
CA GLU A 472 -7.66 -15.90 19.65
C GLU A 472 -6.34 -16.69 19.72
N ALA A 473 -5.94 -17.32 18.60
CA ALA A 473 -4.69 -18.07 18.50
C ALA A 473 -3.47 -17.15 18.63
N GLU A 474 -3.47 -15.99 17.96
CA GLU A 474 -2.41 -14.99 18.06
C GLU A 474 -2.34 -14.41 19.48
N CYS A 475 -3.48 -14.08 20.07
CA CYS A 475 -3.55 -13.58 21.45
C CYS A 475 -2.97 -14.58 22.45
N THR A 476 -3.35 -15.85 22.33
CA THR A 476 -2.90 -16.93 23.22
C THR A 476 -1.40 -17.20 23.08
N ASN A 477 -0.90 -17.20 21.85
CA ASN A 477 0.52 -17.44 21.59
C ASN A 477 1.38 -16.25 22.05
N LEU A 478 0.96 -15.01 21.81
CA LEU A 478 1.63 -13.81 22.33
C LEU A 478 1.64 -13.77 23.85
N ARG A 479 0.54 -14.12 24.52
CA ARG A 479 0.50 -14.23 25.99
C ARG A 479 1.57 -15.20 26.48
N SER A 480 1.63 -16.38 25.88
CA SER A 480 2.61 -17.41 26.21
C SER A 480 4.05 -16.96 25.96
N TYR A 481 4.29 -16.25 24.85
CA TYR A 481 5.58 -15.66 24.51
C TYR A 481 6.06 -14.66 25.57
N LEU A 482 5.21 -13.72 25.96
CA LEU A 482 5.52 -12.70 26.97
C LEU A 482 5.79 -13.31 28.35
N GLN A 483 4.98 -14.31 28.74
CA GLN A 483 5.14 -15.06 30.00
C GLN A 483 6.45 -15.86 30.06
N ARG A 484 6.96 -16.30 28.90
CA ARG A 484 8.21 -17.07 28.77
C ARG A 484 9.47 -16.20 28.64
N GLY A 485 9.35 -14.89 28.79
CA GLY A 485 10.48 -13.96 28.74
C GLY A 485 10.68 -13.23 27.40
N GLY A 486 9.81 -13.45 26.42
CA GLY A 486 9.84 -12.72 25.16
C GLY A 486 9.47 -11.23 25.33
N THR A 487 10.08 -10.34 24.56
CA THR A 487 9.79 -8.90 24.61
C THR A 487 9.01 -8.48 23.37
N LEU A 488 7.94 -7.72 23.55
CA LEU A 488 7.18 -7.11 22.46
C LEU A 488 7.43 -5.61 22.44
N PHE A 489 8.04 -5.13 21.36
CA PHE A 489 8.18 -3.72 21.06
C PHE A 489 7.14 -3.30 20.01
N ILE A 490 6.33 -2.32 20.36
CA ILE A 490 5.25 -1.80 19.53
C ILE A 490 5.52 -0.33 19.23
N GLU A 491 5.37 0.08 17.98
CA GLU A 491 5.33 1.51 17.63
C GLU A 491 4.16 1.79 16.69
N ALA A 492 3.48 2.91 16.93
CA ALA A 492 2.37 3.34 16.10
C ALA A 492 2.89 4.16 14.92
N ALA A 493 3.00 3.53 13.75
CA ALA A 493 3.35 4.24 12.53
C ALA A 493 2.33 5.36 12.26
N CYS A 494 2.84 6.54 11.89
CA CYS A 494 2.11 7.81 11.80
C CYS A 494 1.47 8.31 13.11
N GLY A 495 1.56 7.57 14.23
CA GLY A 495 0.93 7.88 15.51
C GLY A 495 -0.60 7.91 15.45
N ARG A 496 -1.21 7.08 14.60
CA ARG A 496 -2.67 7.06 14.37
C ARG A 496 -3.43 6.57 15.59
N GLN A 497 -4.50 7.27 15.94
CA GLN A 497 -5.36 6.93 17.06
C GLN A 497 -6.07 5.59 16.84
N SER A 498 -6.50 5.29 15.61
CA SER A 498 -7.16 4.02 15.29
C SER A 498 -6.28 2.80 15.59
N PHE A 499 -4.97 2.90 15.32
CA PHE A 499 -4.00 1.87 15.66
C PHE A 499 -3.75 1.83 17.17
N ASN A 500 -3.58 2.99 17.80
CA ASN A 500 -3.39 3.08 19.26
C ASN A 500 -4.55 2.43 20.04
N ASP A 501 -5.79 2.63 19.60
CA ASP A 501 -6.96 2.01 20.23
C ASP A 501 -7.02 0.51 20.00
N ALA A 502 -6.61 0.03 18.81
CA ALA A 502 -6.46 -1.40 18.54
C ALA A 502 -5.39 -2.05 19.43
N ILE A 503 -4.24 -1.41 19.63
CA ILE A 503 -3.19 -1.92 20.52
C ILE A 503 -3.70 -2.05 21.95
N ARG A 504 -4.40 -1.04 22.49
CA ARG A 504 -4.97 -1.10 23.84
C ARG A 504 -5.95 -2.26 24.00
N ARG A 505 -6.86 -2.44 23.03
CA ARG A 505 -7.83 -3.56 23.04
C ARG A 505 -7.13 -4.92 22.99
N ASN A 506 -6.19 -5.09 22.05
CA ASN A 506 -5.48 -6.36 21.89
C ASN A 506 -4.59 -6.67 23.11
N LEU A 507 -3.89 -5.69 23.67
CA LEU A 507 -3.08 -5.90 24.87
C LEU A 507 -3.93 -6.25 26.10
N ALA A 508 -5.12 -5.64 26.25
CA ALA A 508 -6.07 -6.03 27.30
C ALA A 508 -6.54 -7.48 27.15
N ALA A 509 -6.71 -7.97 25.92
CA ALA A 509 -7.02 -9.37 25.65
C ALA A 509 -5.81 -10.29 25.90
N ILE A 510 -4.60 -9.88 25.52
CA ILE A 510 -3.38 -10.69 25.70
C ILE A 510 -2.98 -10.78 27.17
N LEU A 511 -3.00 -9.69 27.93
CA LEU A 511 -2.57 -9.61 29.33
C LEU A 511 -3.70 -9.08 30.23
N PRO A 512 -4.77 -9.86 30.46
CA PRO A 512 -5.88 -9.40 31.28
C PRO A 512 -5.41 -9.06 32.70
N GLY A 513 -5.80 -7.88 33.18
CA GLY A 513 -5.43 -7.37 34.51
C GLY A 513 -4.00 -6.82 34.63
N THR A 514 -3.24 -6.72 33.53
CA THR A 514 -1.94 -6.04 33.52
C THR A 514 -2.11 -4.61 32.99
N ASP A 515 -1.67 -3.64 33.77
CA ASP A 515 -1.76 -2.23 33.38
C ASP A 515 -0.71 -1.87 32.31
N LEU A 516 -1.18 -1.22 31.25
CA LEU A 516 -0.33 -0.54 30.28
C LEU A 516 -0.20 0.93 30.71
N ALA A 517 0.93 1.29 31.31
CA ALA A 517 1.14 2.60 31.91
C ALA A 517 2.35 3.33 31.29
N PRO A 518 2.38 4.68 31.29
CA PRO A 518 3.58 5.42 30.91
C PRO A 518 4.80 5.01 31.75
N LEU A 519 5.95 4.82 31.10
CA LEU A 519 7.20 4.54 31.80
C LEU A 519 7.64 5.77 32.61
N PRO A 520 8.15 5.59 33.84
CA PRO A 520 8.71 6.68 34.63
C PRO A 520 9.86 7.39 33.92
N GLU A 521 10.02 8.69 34.15
CA GLU A 521 11.08 9.50 33.51
C GLU A 521 12.50 9.04 33.87
N ASN A 522 12.66 8.42 35.05
CA ASN A 522 13.91 7.84 35.51
C ASN A 522 14.06 6.36 35.07
N HIS A 523 13.20 5.83 34.21
CA HIS A 523 13.37 4.47 33.71
C HIS A 523 14.66 4.32 32.89
N LEU A 524 15.34 3.17 32.98
CA LEU A 524 16.65 2.95 32.36
C LEU A 524 16.63 3.13 30.83
N ILE A 525 15.50 2.82 30.17
CA ILE A 525 15.28 3.07 28.73
C ILE A 525 15.50 4.55 28.36
N PHE A 526 15.26 5.51 29.25
CA PHE A 526 15.50 6.93 28.95
C PHE A 526 16.92 7.40 29.34
N GLN A 527 17.73 6.52 29.94
CA GLN A 527 19.06 6.88 30.44
C GLN A 527 20.21 6.26 29.66
N TYR A 528 19.99 5.13 28.98
CA TYR A 528 21.06 4.37 28.34
C TYR A 528 20.65 3.72 27.00
N PRO A 529 21.55 3.70 26.00
CA PRO A 529 22.85 4.38 25.95
C PRO A 529 22.75 5.90 25.76
N HIS A 530 21.61 6.41 25.30
CA HIS A 530 21.36 7.84 25.18
C HIS A 530 20.57 8.35 26.38
N ARG A 531 20.97 9.49 26.94
CA ARG A 531 20.20 10.17 27.98
C ARG A 531 19.13 11.06 27.32
N LEU A 532 17.88 10.65 27.40
CA LEU A 532 16.73 11.29 26.77
C LEU A 532 15.78 11.84 27.83
N SER A 533 15.95 13.11 28.22
CA SER A 533 14.99 13.81 29.09
C SER A 533 13.94 14.60 28.32
N ARG A 534 14.25 14.98 27.07
CA ARG A 534 13.38 15.77 26.18
C ARG A 534 13.59 15.30 24.74
N VAL A 535 12.52 15.33 23.96
CA VAL A 535 12.49 14.99 22.53
C VAL A 535 11.74 16.08 21.76
N ARG A 536 12.04 16.21 20.47
CA ARG A 536 11.41 17.19 19.57
C ARG A 536 10.26 16.52 18.82
N PRO A 537 9.00 16.95 19.02
CA PRO A 537 7.89 16.50 18.21
C PRO A 537 8.00 17.05 16.79
N ARG A 538 7.48 16.30 15.81
CA ARG A 538 7.23 16.81 14.45
C ARG A 538 6.08 17.83 14.48
N PRO A 539 5.94 18.69 13.45
CA PRO A 539 4.92 19.74 13.43
C PRO A 539 3.49 19.24 13.72
N ALA A 540 3.07 18.13 13.11
CA ALA A 540 1.74 17.56 13.34
C ALA A 540 1.54 17.10 14.80
N LEU A 541 2.55 16.49 15.42
CA LEU A 541 2.50 16.09 16.83
C LEU A 541 2.51 17.31 17.77
N ALA A 542 3.35 18.30 17.47
CA ALA A 542 3.45 19.55 18.24
C ALA A 542 2.11 20.28 18.26
N GLN A 543 1.43 20.35 17.11
CA GLN A 543 0.09 20.92 16.98
C GLN A 543 -0.95 20.10 17.74
N LEU A 544 -0.91 18.76 17.62
CA LEU A 544 -1.85 17.88 18.32
C LEU A 544 -1.79 18.03 19.84
N LEU A 545 -0.57 18.21 20.38
CA LEU A 545 -0.33 18.31 21.83
C LEU A 545 -0.29 19.75 22.35
N ASP A 546 -0.45 20.74 21.47
CA ASP A 546 -0.29 22.16 21.79
C ASP A 546 1.06 22.47 22.50
N VAL A 547 2.15 21.92 21.95
CA VAL A 547 3.51 22.08 22.49
C VAL A 547 4.34 22.97 21.58
N SER A 548 4.87 24.06 22.13
CA SER A 548 5.91 24.87 21.48
C SER A 548 7.30 24.43 21.96
N GLY A 549 8.02 23.70 21.10
CA GLY A 549 9.38 23.21 21.39
C GLY A 549 9.42 21.72 21.70
N THR A 550 10.19 21.32 22.71
CA THR A 550 10.42 19.91 23.05
C THR A 550 9.42 19.39 24.07
N MET A 551 9.11 18.09 24.03
CA MET A 551 8.28 17.36 24.99
C MET A 551 9.09 16.30 25.73
N LYS A 552 8.50 15.66 26.75
CA LYS A 552 9.10 14.47 27.39
C LYS A 552 8.99 13.26 26.44
N PRO A 553 9.95 12.33 26.41
CA PRO A 553 9.77 11.08 25.68
C PRO A 553 8.62 10.28 26.29
N VAL A 554 7.81 9.66 25.44
CA VAL A 554 6.64 8.88 25.87
C VAL A 554 6.81 7.45 25.37
N LEU A 555 6.93 6.53 26.31
CA LEU A 555 6.79 5.10 26.10
C LEU A 555 5.83 4.57 27.16
N MET A 556 4.98 3.62 26.78
CA MET A 556 4.15 2.86 27.67
C MET A 556 4.77 1.48 27.90
N GLY A 557 4.51 0.90 29.06
CA GLY A 557 5.03 -0.38 29.48
C GLY A 557 3.99 -1.25 30.15
N ALA A 558 4.10 -2.56 29.96
CA ALA A 558 3.38 -3.55 30.74
C ALA A 558 4.36 -4.59 31.29
N ASN A 559 4.30 -4.82 32.60
CA ASN A 559 5.18 -5.74 33.29
C ASN A 559 4.54 -7.14 33.38
N VAL A 560 5.31 -8.17 33.05
CA VAL A 560 4.92 -9.58 33.22
C VAL A 560 6.02 -10.25 34.04
N ASN A 561 5.63 -10.91 35.14
CA ASN A 561 6.56 -11.59 36.06
C ASN A 561 7.71 -10.68 36.56
N GLY A 562 7.42 -9.40 36.84
CA GLY A 562 8.40 -8.43 37.34
C GLY A 562 9.34 -7.84 36.27
N ARG A 563 9.16 -8.21 34.99
CA ARG A 563 9.96 -7.75 33.86
C ARG A 563 9.12 -6.91 32.90
N LEU A 564 9.71 -5.87 32.31
CA LEU A 564 9.06 -5.06 31.27
C LEU A 564 8.95 -5.84 29.95
N ALA A 565 7.83 -6.55 29.79
CA ALA A 565 7.60 -7.46 28.68
C ALA A 565 7.04 -6.77 27.43
N VAL A 566 6.29 -5.68 27.59
CA VAL A 566 5.76 -4.87 26.49
C VAL A 566 6.34 -3.46 26.59
N ILE A 567 6.87 -2.96 25.47
CA ILE A 567 7.32 -1.58 25.29
C ILE A 567 6.52 -1.01 24.13
N TYR A 568 5.79 0.07 24.34
CA TYR A 568 4.88 0.63 23.33
C TYR A 568 5.06 2.14 23.17
N SER A 569 5.33 2.60 21.95
CA SER A 569 5.29 4.01 21.58
C SER A 569 3.95 4.36 20.91
N PRO A 570 3.11 5.23 21.51
CA PRO A 570 1.88 5.70 20.87
C PRO A 570 2.12 6.73 19.77
N TYR A 571 3.34 7.27 19.68
CA TYR A 571 3.79 8.19 18.65
C TYR A 571 4.73 7.50 17.68
N ASP A 572 4.76 7.99 16.45
CA ASP A 572 5.59 7.43 15.38
C ASP A 572 7.07 7.62 15.68
N LEU A 573 7.80 6.50 15.60
CA LEU A 573 9.26 6.47 15.64
C LEU A 573 9.83 6.10 14.27
N SER A 574 9.08 5.31 13.49
CA SER A 574 9.61 4.70 12.27
C SER A 574 9.77 5.68 11.11
N SER A 575 9.07 6.82 11.06
CA SER A 575 9.38 7.90 10.11
C SER A 575 10.76 8.52 10.39
N GLY A 576 11.11 8.67 11.67
CA GLY A 576 12.41 9.16 12.09
C GLY A 576 13.53 8.17 11.76
N TRP A 577 13.30 6.87 11.96
CA TRP A 577 14.26 5.84 11.55
C TRP A 577 14.44 5.77 10.03
N ALA A 578 13.36 5.94 9.27
CA ALA A 578 13.36 5.88 7.81
C ALA A 578 13.90 7.14 7.11
N LEU A 579 14.29 8.18 7.87
CA LEU A 579 14.68 9.49 7.33
C LEU A 579 13.57 10.14 6.49
N ALA A 580 12.30 9.83 6.81
CA ALA A 580 11.16 10.33 6.07
C ALA A 580 10.81 11.77 6.48
N ALA A 581 10.43 12.59 5.48
CA ALA A 581 9.93 13.94 5.73
C ALA A 581 8.59 13.91 6.49
N ALA A 582 7.69 12.99 6.12
CA ALA A 582 6.51 12.58 6.89
C ALA A 582 5.72 13.75 7.53
N PRO A 583 5.11 14.63 6.71
CA PRO A 583 4.51 15.88 7.18
C PRO A 583 3.29 15.68 8.09
N TYR A 584 2.54 14.59 7.91
CA TYR A 584 1.31 14.31 8.67
C TYR A 584 1.48 13.28 9.78
N ASP A 585 2.71 12.95 10.15
CA ASP A 585 3.00 11.95 11.17
C ASP A 585 3.02 12.55 12.57
N TYR A 586 2.27 11.94 13.48
CA TYR A 586 2.32 12.24 14.89
C TYR A 586 3.52 11.51 15.53
N GLY A 587 4.72 11.98 15.20
CA GLY A 587 5.99 11.38 15.62
C GLY A 587 7.00 12.38 16.14
N ILE A 588 8.21 11.88 16.45
CA ILE A 588 9.35 12.70 16.85
C ILE A 588 10.38 12.80 15.71
N VAL A 589 11.26 13.81 15.80
CA VAL A 589 12.30 14.03 14.78
C VAL A 589 13.33 12.90 14.75
N GLN A 590 14.05 12.82 13.64
CA GLN A 590 14.98 11.74 13.31
C GLN A 590 15.99 11.41 14.41
N GLU A 591 16.75 12.38 14.91
CA GLU A 591 17.84 12.08 15.86
C GLU A 591 17.29 11.50 17.16
N ASP A 592 16.16 12.03 17.63
CA ASP A 592 15.52 11.63 18.88
C ASP A 592 14.84 10.26 18.72
N ALA A 593 14.22 10.00 17.56
CA ALA A 593 13.64 8.69 17.22
C ALA A 593 14.70 7.58 17.16
N LEU A 594 15.84 7.84 16.51
CA LEU A 594 16.94 6.89 16.42
C LEU A 594 17.56 6.63 17.80
N ALA A 595 17.82 7.68 18.59
CA ALA A 595 18.33 7.54 19.94
C ALA A 595 17.38 6.71 20.83
N LEU A 596 16.08 6.98 20.77
CA LEU A 596 15.08 6.22 21.55
C LEU A 596 14.97 4.77 21.08
N GLY A 597 15.00 4.53 19.77
CA GLY A 597 15.00 3.18 19.21
C GLY A 597 16.24 2.37 19.64
N VAL A 598 17.43 2.99 19.63
CA VAL A 598 18.67 2.37 20.12
C VAL A 598 18.55 2.00 21.60
N ASN A 599 18.00 2.89 22.42
CA ASN A 599 17.75 2.61 23.84
C ASN A 599 16.79 1.45 24.06
N VAL A 600 15.69 1.38 23.30
CA VAL A 600 14.74 0.26 23.39
C VAL A 600 15.41 -1.06 23.03
N LEU A 601 16.19 -1.11 21.94
CA LEU A 601 16.93 -2.32 21.55
C LEU A 601 18.00 -2.70 22.58
N SER A 602 18.78 -1.74 23.09
CA SER A 602 19.77 -1.97 24.14
C SER A 602 19.12 -2.52 25.40
N TYR A 603 17.98 -1.95 25.82
CA TYR A 603 17.27 -2.42 27.00
C TYR A 603 16.71 -3.82 26.82
N ALA A 604 16.12 -4.13 25.66
CA ALA A 604 15.61 -5.46 25.36
C ALA A 604 16.68 -6.56 25.40
N LEU A 605 17.95 -6.22 25.13
CA LEU A 605 19.09 -7.14 25.22
C LEU A 605 19.64 -7.33 26.64
N MET A 606 19.35 -6.41 27.57
CA MET A 606 19.84 -6.45 28.95
C MET A 606 18.89 -7.16 29.92
N GLN A 607 17.66 -7.43 29.48
CA GLN A 607 16.68 -8.23 30.23
C GLN A 607 17.01 -9.72 30.17
#